data_AF-A0A952VWX0-F1
#
_entry.id   AF-A0A952VWX0-F1
#
_cell.length_a   1.000
_cell.length_b   1.000
_cell.length_c   1.000
_cell.angle_alpha   90.00
_cell.angle_beta   90.00
_cell.angle_gamma   90.00
#
_symmetry.space_group_name_H-M   'P 1'
#
loop_
_entity.id
_entity.type
_entity.pdbx_description
1 polymer ?
#
loop_
_entity_poly.entity_id
_entity_poly.type
_entity_poly.pdbx_seq_one_letter_code
_entity_poly.pdbx_strand_id
1 'polypeptide(L)'
;MPPGLLSKIGIDCMLSKGGNGLSGDGCVYELSTSHPVILNPEKLRPGDYVKLRLWFPDETAYSVIELAEVQWVKNEWIKIELLLVSPKDQARLRQFVTSEGNHLPVSTRIGEQIMIRA
;
A
#
# COMPACT_ATOMS: atom_id res chain seq x y z
N MET A 1 -11.58 -10.80 24.57
CA MET A 1 -11.07 -10.64 23.18
C MET A 1 -10.23 -9.37 23.13
N PRO A 2 -9.00 -9.37 22.60
CA PRO A 2 -8.17 -8.18 22.58
C PRO A 2 -8.74 -7.16 21.57
N PRO A 3 -8.85 -5.87 21.93
CA PRO A 3 -9.19 -4.81 20.99
C PRO A 3 -7.95 -4.52 20.12
N GLY A 4 -8.01 -4.81 18.83
CA GLY A 4 -6.89 -4.47 17.93
C GLY A 4 -6.91 -5.07 16.53
N LEU A 5 -7.83 -6.00 16.21
CA LEU A 5 -7.79 -6.73 14.93
C LEU A 5 -9.00 -6.49 14.01
N LEU A 6 -9.58 -5.29 14.00
CA LEU A 6 -10.71 -4.95 13.12
C LEU A 6 -10.58 -3.56 12.53
N SER A 7 -9.42 -3.24 11.96
CA SER A 7 -9.38 -2.15 11.01
C SER A 7 -10.02 -2.66 9.72
N LYS A 8 -11.34 -2.46 9.62
CA LYS A 8 -12.13 -2.62 8.39
C LYS A 8 -11.76 -1.52 7.42
N ILE A 9 -10.48 -1.33 7.12
CA ILE A 9 -10.02 -0.25 6.26
C ILE A 9 -9.25 -0.86 5.10
N GLY A 10 -9.70 -0.51 3.91
CA GLY A 10 -9.05 -0.82 2.65
C GLY A 10 -8.41 0.45 2.09
N ILE A 11 -7.32 0.26 1.37
CA ILE A 11 -6.73 1.32 0.56
C ILE A 11 -6.58 0.79 -0.86
N ASP A 12 -7.20 1.50 -1.78
CA ASP A 12 -6.98 1.27 -3.19
C ASP A 12 -5.91 2.21 -3.68
N CYS A 13 -4.87 1.72 -4.35
CA CYS A 13 -3.73 2.54 -4.76
C CYS A 13 -3.31 2.22 -6.21
N MET A 14 -3.29 3.24 -7.04
CA MET A 14 -2.66 3.20 -8.36
C MET A 14 -1.17 3.48 -8.21
N LEU A 15 -0.35 2.47 -8.48
CA LEU A 15 1.09 2.60 -8.44
C LEU A 15 1.57 3.59 -9.50
N SER A 16 2.51 4.42 -9.10
CA SER A 16 3.25 5.33 -9.95
C SER A 16 4.72 4.97 -9.88
N LYS A 17 5.37 5.09 -11.04
CA LYS A 17 6.82 4.99 -11.17
C LYS A 17 7.46 6.18 -10.44
N GLY A 18 8.28 5.90 -9.44
CA GLY A 18 8.86 6.91 -8.54
C GLY A 18 10.29 6.53 -8.21
N GLY A 19 11.20 7.52 -8.24
CA GLY A 19 12.65 7.29 -8.31
C GLY A 19 13.28 6.49 -7.16
N ASN A 20 12.60 6.29 -6.02
CA ASN A 20 13.17 5.63 -4.83
C ASN A 20 12.29 4.50 -4.23
N GLY A 21 11.28 3.98 -4.93
CA GLY A 21 10.46 2.87 -4.43
C GLY A 21 9.01 2.88 -4.92
N LEU A 22 8.13 2.17 -4.20
CA LEU A 22 6.70 2.17 -4.52
C LEU A 22 6.05 3.46 -4.04
N SER A 23 5.37 4.14 -4.96
CA SER A 23 4.53 5.30 -4.64
C SER A 23 3.24 5.25 -5.45
N GLY A 24 2.21 5.99 -5.04
CA GLY A 24 0.97 6.03 -5.80
C GLY A 24 -0.08 6.96 -5.22
N ASP A 25 -1.16 7.11 -5.98
CA ASP A 25 -2.38 7.81 -5.57
C ASP A 25 -3.43 6.78 -5.19
N GLY A 26 -4.16 7.03 -4.11
CA GLY A 26 -5.10 6.06 -3.59
C GLY A 26 -6.30 6.66 -2.88
N CYS A 27 -7.19 5.77 -2.43
CA CYS A 27 -8.40 6.11 -1.71
C CYS A 27 -8.51 5.20 -0.49
N VAL A 28 -8.69 5.80 0.69
CA VAL A 28 -8.96 5.07 1.93
C VAL A 28 -10.46 4.85 2.04
N TYR A 29 -10.89 3.66 2.42
CA TYR A 29 -12.32 3.36 2.57
C TYR A 29 -12.59 2.31 3.65
N GLU A 30 -13.80 2.32 4.19
CA GLU A 30 -14.25 1.30 5.12
C GLU A 30 -14.68 0.02 4.37
N LEU A 31 -14.11 -1.13 4.76
CA LEU A 31 -14.50 -2.47 4.36
C LEU A 31 -15.82 -2.84 5.03
N SER A 32 -16.91 -2.28 4.54
CA SER A 32 -18.28 -2.62 4.94
C SER A 32 -18.92 -3.59 3.95
N THR A 33 -19.83 -4.44 4.44
CA THR A 33 -20.51 -5.48 3.64
C THR A 33 -21.54 -4.94 2.65
N SER A 34 -21.91 -3.66 2.77
CA SER A 34 -23.01 -3.08 2.01
C SER A 34 -22.54 -1.98 1.06
N HIS A 35 -21.75 -1.01 1.53
CA HIS A 35 -21.21 0.06 0.68
C HIS A 35 -19.87 0.55 1.24
N PRO A 36 -18.80 0.67 0.43
CA PRO A 36 -17.54 1.25 0.89
C PRO A 36 -17.73 2.76 1.13
N VAL A 37 -17.44 3.20 2.35
CA VAL A 37 -17.45 4.62 2.71
C VAL A 37 -16.04 5.17 2.56
N ILE A 38 -15.87 6.19 1.73
CA ILE A 38 -14.57 6.88 1.58
C ILE A 38 -14.22 7.57 2.89
N LEU A 39 -12.98 7.38 3.33
CA LEU A 39 -12.45 7.93 4.58
C LEU A 39 -11.35 8.93 4.26
N ASN A 40 -11.22 9.94 5.11
CA ASN A 40 -10.04 10.81 5.09
C ASN A 40 -8.81 10.04 5.62
N PRO A 41 -7.61 10.26 5.06
CA PRO A 41 -6.37 9.62 5.50
C PRO A 41 -6.08 9.88 6.99
N GLU A 42 -6.49 11.03 7.53
CA GLU A 42 -6.33 11.40 8.95
C GLU A 42 -7.05 10.46 9.93
N LYS A 43 -7.95 9.60 9.45
CA LYS A 43 -8.57 8.56 10.29
C LYS A 43 -7.62 7.40 10.61
N LEU A 44 -6.59 7.21 9.79
CA LEU A 44 -5.56 6.20 10.02
C LEU A 44 -4.57 6.67 11.08
N ARG A 45 -4.05 5.73 11.86
CA ARG A 45 -3.03 5.96 12.88
C ARG A 45 -1.84 5.05 12.66
N PRO A 46 -0.62 5.47 13.06
CA PRO A 46 0.51 4.57 13.14
C PRO A 46 0.17 3.30 13.94
N GLY A 47 0.48 2.13 13.40
CA GLY A 47 0.15 0.82 13.97
C GLY A 47 -1.22 0.26 13.55
N ASP A 48 -2.02 1.01 12.78
CA ASP A 48 -3.24 0.47 12.18
C ASP A 48 -2.88 -0.51 11.07
N TYR A 49 -3.62 -1.62 11.02
CA TYR A 49 -3.52 -2.60 9.94
C TYR A 49 -4.55 -2.33 8.86
N VAL A 50 -4.18 -2.41 7.59
CA VAL A 50 -5.07 -2.18 6.46
C VAL A 50 -4.90 -3.25 5.39
N LYS A 51 -5.93 -3.46 4.57
CA LYS A 51 -5.81 -4.22 3.32
C LYS A 51 -5.47 -3.27 2.19
N LEU A 52 -4.56 -3.67 1.30
CA LEU A 52 -4.27 -2.88 0.10
C LEU A 52 -4.66 -3.62 -1.17
N ARG A 53 -5.13 -2.85 -2.14
CA ARG A 53 -5.16 -3.25 -3.53
C ARG A 53 -4.25 -2.31 -4.31
N LEU A 54 -3.25 -2.87 -4.97
CA LEU A 54 -2.25 -2.14 -5.72
C LEU A 54 -2.48 -2.39 -7.21
N TRP A 55 -2.90 -1.37 -7.95
CA TRP A 55 -3.01 -1.41 -9.41
C TRP A 55 -1.68 -0.98 -10.01
N PHE A 56 -1.20 -1.74 -10.99
CA PHE A 56 -0.03 -1.37 -11.77
C PHE A 56 -0.50 -0.49 -12.94
N PRO A 57 0.23 0.57 -13.28
CA PRO A 57 -0.07 1.35 -14.46
C PRO A 57 0.03 0.43 -15.68
N ASP A 58 -0.89 0.61 -16.62
CA ASP A 58 -1.00 -0.18 -17.86
C ASP A 58 -1.41 -1.66 -17.69
N GLU A 59 -1.70 -2.12 -16.46
CA GLU A 59 -2.23 -3.46 -16.20
C GLU A 59 -3.67 -3.41 -15.66
N THR A 60 -4.49 -4.36 -16.09
CA THR A 60 -5.84 -4.55 -15.54
C THR A 60 -5.84 -5.33 -14.21
N ALA A 61 -4.71 -5.95 -13.87
CA ALA A 61 -4.57 -6.80 -12.70
C ALA A 61 -3.98 -6.04 -11.51
N TYR A 62 -4.65 -6.09 -10.37
CA TYR A 62 -4.15 -5.58 -9.10
C TYR A 62 -3.44 -6.69 -8.28
N SER A 63 -2.59 -6.29 -7.35
CA SER A 63 -2.06 -7.15 -6.28
C SER A 63 -2.80 -6.87 -4.99
N VAL A 64 -3.17 -7.92 -4.26
CA VAL A 64 -3.82 -7.80 -2.94
C VAL A 64 -2.77 -8.00 -1.87
N ILE A 65 -2.69 -7.04 -0.95
CA ILE A 65 -1.88 -7.15 0.27
C ILE A 65 -2.85 -7.37 1.41
N GLU A 66 -2.86 -8.58 1.95
CA GLU A 66 -3.81 -9.00 2.98
C GLU A 66 -3.58 -8.28 4.31
N LEU A 67 -2.35 -7.88 4.58
CA LEU A 67 -1.98 -7.16 5.79
C LEU A 67 -0.83 -6.21 5.50
N ALA A 68 -1.06 -4.94 5.82
CA ALA A 68 -0.03 -3.93 5.85
C ALA A 68 -0.26 -3.00 7.03
N GLU A 69 0.83 -2.43 7.54
CA GLU A 69 0.80 -1.55 8.71
C GLU A 69 1.00 -0.10 8.26
N VAL A 70 0.16 0.79 8.78
CA VAL A 70 0.36 2.23 8.65
C VAL A 70 1.52 2.62 9.55
N GLN A 71 2.60 3.13 8.96
CA GLN A 71 3.76 3.60 9.70
C GLN A 71 3.61 5.04 10.16
N TRP A 72 3.07 5.89 9.30
CA TRP A 72 2.72 7.27 9.63
C TRP A 72 1.72 7.83 8.63
N VAL A 73 1.01 8.87 9.09
CA VAL A 73 0.12 9.70 8.28
C VAL A 73 0.55 11.15 8.46
N LYS A 74 0.72 11.87 7.35
CA LYS A 74 1.06 13.29 7.35
C LYS A 74 0.36 13.98 6.19
N ASN A 75 -0.61 14.83 6.52
CA ASN A 75 -1.50 15.46 5.54
C ASN A 75 -2.18 14.36 4.69
N GLU A 76 -2.03 14.44 3.37
CA GLU A 76 -2.57 13.47 2.40
C GLU A 76 -1.65 12.25 2.20
N TRP A 77 -0.47 12.22 2.84
CA TRP A 77 0.50 11.15 2.65
C TRP A 77 0.40 10.10 3.74
N ILE A 78 0.39 8.84 3.32
CA ILE A 78 0.40 7.67 4.17
C ILE A 78 1.62 6.84 3.80
N LYS A 79 2.45 6.51 4.79
CA LYS A 79 3.49 5.49 4.62
C LYS A 79 3.02 4.17 5.19
N ILE A 80 3.16 3.12 4.38
CA ILE A 80 2.69 1.78 4.71
C ILE A 80 3.83 0.78 4.55
N GLU A 81 3.95 -0.14 5.51
CA GLU A 81 4.80 -1.31 5.43
C GLU A 81 3.97 -2.55 5.08
N LEU A 82 4.36 -3.27 4.03
CA LEU A 82 3.67 -4.44 3.51
C LEU A 82 4.14 -5.68 4.30
N LEU A 83 3.23 -6.28 5.09
CA LEU A 83 3.58 -7.37 5.99
C LEU A 83 3.29 -8.75 5.38
N LEU A 84 2.12 -8.92 4.76
CA LEU A 84 1.70 -10.18 4.15
C LEU A 84 1.48 -10.00 2.65
N VAL A 85 2.57 -10.20 1.90
CA VAL A 85 2.60 -10.18 0.43
C VAL A 85 2.82 -11.60 -0.09
N SER A 86 2.04 -12.03 -1.08
CA SER A 86 2.29 -13.32 -1.73
C SER A 86 3.64 -13.30 -2.47
N PRO A 87 4.36 -14.42 -2.60
CA PRO A 87 5.62 -14.46 -3.35
C PRO A 87 5.46 -13.98 -4.81
N LYS A 88 4.30 -14.26 -5.42
CA LYS A 88 3.95 -13.82 -6.77
C LYS A 88 3.82 -12.30 -6.83
N ASP A 89 3.09 -11.70 -5.90
CA ASP A 89 2.89 -10.25 -5.85
C ASP A 89 4.18 -9.52 -5.46
N GLN A 90 4.98 -10.09 -4.56
CA GLN A 90 6.28 -9.54 -4.21
C GLN A 90 7.21 -9.50 -5.43
N ALA A 91 7.21 -10.55 -6.26
CA ALA A 91 7.96 -10.56 -7.52
C ALA A 91 7.47 -9.47 -8.48
N ARG A 92 6.16 -9.29 -8.65
CA ARG A 92 5.58 -8.21 -9.48
C ARG A 92 5.99 -6.83 -8.99
N LEU A 93 5.89 -6.56 -7.68
CA LEU A 93 6.29 -5.29 -7.08
C LEU A 93 7.78 -5.01 -7.30
N ARG A 94 8.65 -6.01 -7.10
CA ARG A 94 10.09 -5.88 -7.36
C ARG A 94 10.39 -5.59 -8.82
N GLN A 95 9.73 -6.30 -9.75
CA GLN A 95 9.88 -6.08 -11.19
C GLN A 95 9.44 -4.66 -11.59
N PHE A 96 8.36 -4.17 -10.97
CA PHE A 96 7.86 -2.82 -11.20
C PHE A 96 8.90 -1.75 -10.81
N VAL A 97 9.55 -1.89 -9.64
CA VAL A 97 10.61 -0.95 -9.22
C VAL A 97 11.89 -1.11 -10.05
N THR A 98 12.25 -2.34 -10.45
CA THR A 98 13.53 -2.61 -11.16
C THR A 98 13.50 -2.19 -12.63
N SER A 99 12.32 -2.07 -13.24
CA SER A 99 12.18 -1.70 -14.66
C SER A 99 12.57 -0.24 -14.96
N GLU A 100 12.81 0.58 -13.92
CA GLU A 100 13.41 1.90 -14.04
C GLU A 100 14.93 1.80 -13.82
N GLY A 101 15.65 1.48 -14.90
CA GLY A 101 17.09 1.29 -14.85
C GLY A 101 17.85 2.51 -14.33
N ASN A 102 18.38 2.41 -13.10
CA ASN A 102 19.77 2.75 -12.85
C ASN A 102 20.30 2.05 -11.59
N HIS A 103 21.44 1.40 -11.76
CA HIS A 103 22.11 0.56 -10.78
C HIS A 103 22.68 1.39 -9.63
N LEU A 104 22.12 1.28 -8.41
CA LEU A 104 22.83 1.59 -7.16
C LEU A 104 22.33 0.68 -6.01
N PRO A 105 23.24 0.18 -5.15
CA PRO A 105 22.91 -0.81 -4.14
C PRO A 105 22.55 -0.10 -2.84
N VAL A 106 21.28 0.01 -2.46
CA VAL A 106 20.98 0.26 -1.04
C VAL A 106 19.52 -0.04 -0.67
N SER A 107 19.37 -0.73 0.45
CA SER A 107 18.14 -1.10 1.16
C SER A 107 17.43 -2.38 0.69
N THR A 108 17.55 -3.38 1.56
CA THR A 108 16.83 -4.66 1.60
C THR A 108 15.29 -4.55 1.54
N ARG A 109 14.72 -3.34 1.51
CA ARG A 109 13.26 -3.08 1.63
C ARG A 109 12.56 -2.65 0.35
N ILE A 110 13.18 -2.80 -0.82
CA ILE A 110 12.57 -2.44 -2.10
C ILE A 110 11.30 -3.29 -2.31
N GLY A 111 10.16 -2.62 -2.42
CA GLY A 111 8.86 -3.28 -2.56
C GLY A 111 8.23 -3.76 -1.25
N GLU A 112 8.79 -3.40 -0.09
CA GLU A 112 8.22 -3.69 1.23
C GLU A 112 7.53 -2.48 1.85
N GLN A 113 7.80 -1.27 1.33
CA GLN A 113 7.15 -0.03 1.78
C GLN A 113 6.59 0.71 0.59
N ILE A 114 5.43 1.37 0.80
CA ILE A 114 4.76 2.21 -0.18
C ILE A 114 4.37 3.55 0.43
N MET A 115 4.52 4.60 -0.38
CA MET A 115 3.95 5.92 -0.08
C MET A 115 2.68 6.13 -0.90
N ILE A 116 1.57 6.41 -0.23
CA ILE A 116 0.28 6.62 -0.87
C ILE A 116 -0.18 8.05 -0.59
N ARG A 117 -0.57 8.77 -1.63
CA ARG A 117 -1.32 10.02 -1.50
C ARG A 117 -2.81 9.72 -1.56
N ALA A 118 -3.58 10.11 -0.55
CA ALA A 118 -5.02 9.83 -0.44
C ALA A 118 -5.82 11.06 -0.02
#